data_AF-A0A0Q8FFM0-F1
#
_entry.id   AF-A0A0Q8FFM0-F1
#
_cell.length_a   1.000
_cell.length_b   1.000
_cell.length_c   1.000
_cell.angle_alpha   90.00
_cell.angle_beta   90.00
_cell.angle_gamma   90.00
#
_symmetry.space_group_name_H-M   'P 1'
#
loop_
_entity.id
_entity.type
_entity.pdbx_description
1 polymer ?
#
loop_
_entity_poly.entity_id
_entity_poly.type
_entity_poly.pdbx_seq_one_letter_code
_entity_poly.pdbx_strand_id
1 'polypeptide(L)'
;MEAVVRDAEGLDIYLQLAAHDRDYDRDVLLLARLSQLARETEPNGESGQYGTIDIDNSLHAIVQSPLLFPTALSRWLTTDADVRLGKALLNHANITHLDQHFPQPYDLTRVPEDDAITTARRLCALTAAPSVSLGWTLSMARDFPDSTEVRNRAIELLNYHVEQLLVSTVELLAAEESSFLDLDVSTEALRKARDMQRVLDDLPRLRELEMTADMRLLHSSLKRSEHREIHRRAEESSAFRGLLHEVRLKYATRPVIEVRNEFGTEEMALPMSSHELRVELPLSELTDPVLGLVRRNQLWRSTSP
;
A
#
# COMPACT_ATOMS: atom_id res chain seq x y z
N MET A 1 -22.63 6.56 27.48
CA MET A 1 -21.88 5.69 28.42
C MET A 1 -21.12 4.63 27.64
N GLU A 2 -21.75 3.90 26.72
CA GLU A 2 -21.09 2.88 25.89
C GLU A 2 -19.99 3.43 24.95
N ALA A 3 -20.22 4.56 24.28
CA ALA A 3 -19.20 5.21 23.43
C ALA A 3 -17.95 5.66 24.24
N VAL A 4 -18.16 6.22 25.43
CA VAL A 4 -17.06 6.68 26.32
C VAL A 4 -16.20 5.50 26.82
N VAL A 5 -16.82 4.32 27.02
CA VAL A 5 -16.10 3.10 27.40
C VAL A 5 -15.28 2.56 26.22
N ARG A 6 -15.82 2.62 24.99
CA ARG A 6 -15.11 2.19 23.76
C ARG A 6 -13.93 3.10 23.43
N ASP A 7 -14.06 4.41 23.63
CA ASP A 7 -12.96 5.38 23.42
C ASP A 7 -11.84 5.17 24.46
N ALA A 8 -12.19 4.93 25.74
CA ALA A 8 -11.20 4.64 26.77
C ALA A 8 -10.45 3.31 26.54
N GLU A 9 -11.15 2.30 26.01
CA GLU A 9 -10.57 1.02 25.61
C GLU A 9 -9.64 1.14 24.39
N GLY A 10 -10.04 1.92 23.38
CA GLY A 10 -9.19 2.20 22.21
C GLY A 10 -7.88 2.89 22.60
N LEU A 11 -7.95 3.91 23.47
CA LEU A 11 -6.77 4.61 23.97
C LEU A 11 -5.83 3.70 24.77
N ASP A 12 -6.37 2.82 25.64
CA ASP A 12 -5.59 1.84 26.39
C ASP A 12 -4.84 0.88 25.45
N ILE A 13 -5.53 0.34 24.45
CA ILE A 13 -4.92 -0.54 23.44
C ILE A 13 -3.81 0.19 22.69
N TYR A 14 -4.05 1.42 22.22
CA TYR A 14 -3.04 2.23 21.55
C TYR A 14 -1.79 2.45 22.42
N LEU A 15 -1.96 2.86 23.68
CA LEU A 15 -0.84 3.12 24.59
C LEU A 15 0.00 1.86 24.85
N GLN A 16 -0.65 0.70 24.94
CA GLN A 16 0.04 -0.58 25.09
C GLN A 16 0.76 -1.00 23.79
N LEU A 17 0.13 -0.77 22.63
CA LEU A 17 0.76 -1.01 21.33
C LEU A 17 1.92 -0.04 21.05
N ALA A 18 1.93 1.16 21.62
CA ALA A 18 3.03 2.12 21.52
C ALA A 18 4.16 1.87 22.54
N ALA A 19 3.95 1.02 23.53
CA ALA A 19 4.96 0.71 24.54
C ALA A 19 6.16 -0.07 23.95
N HIS A 20 7.33 0.09 24.56
CA HIS A 20 8.57 -0.55 24.08
C HIS A 20 8.77 -1.97 24.66
N ASP A 21 8.08 -2.32 25.75
CA ASP A 21 8.15 -3.64 26.36
C ASP A 21 7.23 -4.60 25.58
N ARG A 22 7.83 -5.64 24.96
CA ARG A 22 7.17 -6.54 24.02
C ARG A 22 7.24 -7.97 24.51
N ASP A 23 6.06 -8.57 24.61
CA ASP A 23 5.89 -9.98 24.89
C ASP A 23 4.93 -10.57 23.85
N TYR A 24 5.29 -11.72 23.27
CA TYR A 24 4.58 -12.28 22.13
C TYR A 24 3.13 -12.65 22.49
N ASP A 25 2.92 -13.30 23.64
CA ASP A 25 1.60 -13.72 24.08
C ASP A 25 0.70 -12.50 24.37
N ARG A 26 1.28 -11.46 24.98
CA ARG A 26 0.60 -10.18 25.18
C ARG A 26 0.24 -9.48 23.86
N ASP A 27 1.18 -9.44 22.91
CA ASP A 27 0.98 -8.79 21.61
C ASP A 27 -0.16 -9.47 20.83
N VAL A 28 -0.22 -10.81 20.83
CA VAL A 28 -1.30 -11.58 20.19
C VAL A 28 -2.66 -11.27 20.83
N LEU A 29 -2.72 -11.16 22.15
CA LEU A 29 -3.95 -10.78 22.88
C LEU A 29 -4.38 -9.34 22.56
N LEU A 30 -3.43 -8.41 22.48
CA LEU A 30 -3.71 -7.00 22.13
C LEU A 30 -4.25 -6.87 20.71
N LEU A 31 -3.66 -7.58 19.74
CA LEU A 31 -4.15 -7.60 18.36
C LEU A 31 -5.55 -8.20 18.28
N ALA A 32 -5.84 -9.27 19.02
CA ALA A 32 -7.18 -9.86 19.07
C ALA A 32 -8.22 -8.91 19.69
N ARG A 33 -7.85 -8.18 20.75
CA ARG A 33 -8.71 -7.17 21.38
C ARG A 33 -9.00 -6.01 20.44
N LEU A 34 -7.98 -5.55 19.69
CA LEU A 34 -8.16 -4.53 18.66
C LEU A 34 -9.09 -5.00 17.54
N SER A 35 -8.96 -6.24 17.07
CA SER A 35 -9.90 -6.83 16.09
C SER A 35 -11.34 -6.87 16.60
N GLN A 36 -11.53 -7.19 17.88
CA GLN A 36 -12.85 -7.17 18.49
C GLN A 36 -13.42 -5.75 18.53
N LEU A 37 -12.66 -4.78 19.05
CA LEU A 37 -13.07 -3.38 19.11
C LEU A 37 -13.39 -2.83 17.71
N ALA A 38 -12.57 -3.15 16.71
CA ALA A 38 -12.79 -2.78 15.33
C ALA A 38 -14.13 -3.29 14.81
N ARG A 39 -14.48 -4.57 15.05
CA ARG A 39 -15.77 -5.16 14.65
C ARG A 39 -16.95 -4.53 15.38
N GLU A 40 -16.80 -4.18 16.64
CA GLU A 40 -17.85 -3.54 17.45
C GLU A 40 -18.09 -2.08 17.07
N THR A 41 -17.10 -1.45 16.44
CA THR A 41 -17.11 -0.04 15.99
C THR A 41 -17.26 0.11 14.48
N GLU A 42 -17.39 -0.99 13.72
CA GLU A 42 -17.56 -0.92 12.27
C GLU A 42 -18.81 -0.09 11.91
N PRO A 43 -18.65 0.98 11.11
CA PRO A 43 -19.79 1.76 10.69
C PRO A 43 -20.72 0.89 9.83
N ASN A 44 -22.03 0.99 10.08
CA ASN A 44 -23.06 0.37 9.26
C ASN A 44 -23.04 0.96 7.84
N GLY A 45 -22.14 0.47 6.98
CA GLY A 45 -22.38 0.41 5.55
C GLY A 45 -21.42 1.11 4.60
N GLU A 46 -20.73 2.21 4.93
CA GLU A 46 -20.19 3.06 3.83
C GLU A 46 -18.83 3.76 4.01
N SER A 47 -18.07 3.52 5.08
CA SER A 47 -16.75 4.18 5.23
C SER A 47 -15.68 3.15 5.58
N GLY A 48 -14.68 2.99 4.70
CA GLY A 48 -13.46 2.22 4.98
C GLY A 48 -12.52 2.91 5.99
N GLN A 49 -13.07 3.75 6.86
CA GLN A 49 -12.40 4.39 7.98
C GLN A 49 -12.97 3.74 9.25
N TYR A 50 -12.12 3.13 10.06
CA TYR A 50 -12.54 2.64 11.36
C TYR A 50 -12.94 3.84 12.22
N GLY A 51 -14.12 3.79 12.83
CA GLY A 51 -14.84 4.95 13.35
C GLY A 51 -14.23 5.65 14.56
N THR A 52 -13.01 5.32 14.99
CA THR A 52 -12.34 5.98 16.12
C THR A 52 -10.89 6.33 15.79
N ILE A 53 -10.48 7.53 16.18
CA ILE A 53 -9.10 8.05 16.04
C ILE A 53 -8.09 7.07 16.68
N ASP A 54 -8.49 6.37 17.74
CA ASP A 54 -7.63 5.44 18.47
C ASP A 54 -7.33 4.14 17.69
N ILE A 55 -8.26 3.67 16.85
CA ILE A 55 -7.99 2.53 15.96
C ILE A 55 -7.00 2.95 14.90
N ASP A 56 -7.18 4.12 14.27
CA ASP A 56 -6.24 4.64 13.27
C ASP A 56 -4.84 4.87 13.86
N ASN A 57 -4.75 5.41 15.08
CA ASN A 57 -3.49 5.55 15.81
C ASN A 57 -2.84 4.20 16.12
N SER A 58 -3.65 3.20 16.49
CA SER A 58 -3.17 1.83 16.72
C SER A 58 -2.64 1.19 15.45
N LEU A 59 -3.34 1.35 14.31
CA LEU A 59 -2.88 0.88 13.00
C LEU A 59 -1.55 1.53 12.62
N HIS A 60 -1.41 2.85 12.82
CA HIS A 60 -0.16 3.55 12.59
C HIS A 60 0.98 3.00 13.47
N ALA A 61 0.74 2.80 14.76
CA ALA A 61 1.73 2.23 15.69
C ALA A 61 2.15 0.79 15.28
N ILE A 62 1.19 -0.02 14.81
CA ILE A 62 1.47 -1.38 14.32
C ILE A 62 2.36 -1.33 13.07
N VAL A 63 2.08 -0.48 12.09
CA VAL A 63 2.89 -0.36 10.86
C VAL A 63 4.34 0.01 11.14
N GLN A 64 4.58 0.86 12.15
CA GLN A 64 5.94 1.27 12.54
C GLN A 64 6.70 0.17 13.32
N SER A 65 6.02 -0.88 13.77
CA SER A 65 6.62 -1.94 14.57
C SER A 65 7.01 -3.14 13.70
N PRO A 66 8.31 -3.48 13.60
CA PRO A 66 8.78 -4.60 12.78
C PRO A 66 8.31 -5.97 13.29
N LEU A 67 7.92 -6.06 14.56
CA LEU A 67 7.40 -7.30 15.17
C LEU A 67 5.88 -7.40 15.07
N LEU A 68 5.15 -6.30 15.33
CA LEU A 68 3.69 -6.34 15.30
C LEU A 68 3.13 -6.38 13.89
N PHE A 69 3.75 -5.65 12.96
CA PHE A 69 3.22 -5.53 11.61
C PHE A 69 3.07 -6.90 10.92
N PRO A 70 4.09 -7.78 10.86
CA PRO A 70 3.92 -9.07 10.21
C PRO A 70 2.89 -9.96 10.88
N THR A 71 2.84 -9.99 12.22
CA THR A 71 1.87 -10.78 12.99
C THR A 71 0.43 -10.28 12.81
N ALA A 72 0.22 -8.97 12.84
CA ALA A 72 -1.10 -8.36 12.65
C ALA A 72 -1.59 -8.55 11.21
N LEU A 73 -0.71 -8.26 10.24
CA LEU A 73 -1.04 -8.36 8.83
C LEU A 73 -1.36 -9.79 8.43
N SER A 74 -0.57 -10.77 8.88
CA SER A 74 -0.84 -12.16 8.55
C SER A 74 -2.18 -12.61 9.12
N ARG A 75 -2.40 -12.42 10.42
CA ARG A 75 -3.64 -12.79 11.11
C ARG A 75 -4.88 -12.17 10.47
N TRP A 76 -4.85 -10.86 10.23
CA TRP A 76 -6.04 -10.14 9.75
C TRP A 76 -6.28 -10.34 8.26
N LEU A 77 -5.22 -10.52 7.46
CA LEU A 77 -5.41 -10.86 6.07
C LEU A 77 -5.76 -12.32 5.87
N THR A 78 -5.48 -13.28 6.76
CA THR A 78 -5.93 -14.68 6.60
C THR A 78 -7.29 -14.97 7.22
N THR A 79 -7.73 -14.18 8.20
CA THR A 79 -9.03 -14.34 8.87
C THR A 79 -10.12 -13.51 8.20
N ASP A 80 -11.12 -14.16 7.58
CA ASP A 80 -12.19 -13.47 6.84
C ASP A 80 -12.96 -12.42 7.67
N ALA A 81 -13.10 -12.65 8.98
CA ALA A 81 -13.77 -11.70 9.89
C ALA A 81 -12.99 -10.39 10.09
N ASP A 82 -11.68 -10.41 9.90
CA ASP A 82 -10.78 -9.29 10.18
C ASP A 82 -10.14 -8.71 8.89
N VAL A 83 -10.51 -9.22 7.70
CA VAL A 83 -9.94 -8.79 6.41
C VAL A 83 -10.07 -7.29 6.18
N ARG A 84 -11.15 -6.66 6.65
CA ARG A 84 -11.33 -5.20 6.54
C ARG A 84 -10.24 -4.46 7.33
N LEU A 85 -9.88 -4.97 8.50
CA LEU A 85 -8.84 -4.39 9.36
C LEU A 85 -7.47 -4.62 8.75
N GLY A 86 -7.23 -5.80 8.17
CA GLY A 86 -6.02 -6.08 7.39
C GLY A 86 -5.86 -5.17 6.18
N LYS A 87 -6.96 -4.85 5.46
CA LYS A 87 -6.95 -3.88 4.35
C LYS A 87 -6.65 -2.47 4.82
N ALA A 88 -7.20 -2.05 5.95
CA ALA A 88 -6.89 -0.74 6.54
C ALA A 88 -5.41 -0.66 6.95
N LEU A 89 -4.89 -1.68 7.65
CA LEU A 89 -3.48 -1.78 8.00
C LEU A 89 -2.57 -1.71 6.76
N LEU A 90 -2.92 -2.46 5.71
CA LEU A 90 -2.21 -2.43 4.44
C LEU A 90 -2.23 -1.04 3.78
N ASN A 91 -3.33 -0.30 3.89
CA ASN A 91 -3.40 1.06 3.37
C ASN A 91 -2.40 1.99 4.08
N HIS A 92 -2.28 1.89 5.41
CA HIS A 92 -1.25 2.63 6.15
C HIS A 92 0.17 2.22 5.74
N ALA A 93 0.41 0.92 5.53
CA ALA A 93 1.70 0.43 5.06
C ALA A 93 2.02 0.93 3.65
N ASN A 94 1.05 0.89 2.73
CA ASN A 94 1.21 1.40 1.36
C ASN A 94 1.57 2.88 1.36
N ILE A 95 0.91 3.70 2.17
CA ILE A 95 1.22 5.14 2.27
C ILE A 95 2.64 5.34 2.83
N THR A 96 3.02 4.55 3.84
CA THR A 96 4.34 4.66 4.50
C THR A 96 5.47 4.25 3.58
N HIS A 97 5.28 3.21 2.77
CA HIS A 97 6.31 2.60 1.92
C HIS A 97 6.14 2.92 0.42
N LEU A 98 5.35 3.94 0.10
CA LEU A 98 5.02 4.30 -1.29
C LEU A 98 6.24 4.80 -2.06
N ASP A 99 7.15 5.49 -1.37
CA ASP A 99 8.40 6.05 -1.89
C ASP A 99 9.62 5.18 -1.55
N GLN A 100 9.40 3.90 -1.21
CA GLN A 100 10.47 2.99 -0.84
C GLN A 100 11.22 2.51 -2.10
N HIS A 101 12.55 2.59 -2.07
CA HIS A 101 13.42 2.24 -3.20
C HIS A 101 13.98 0.82 -3.14
N PHE A 102 13.61 0.03 -2.14
CA PHE A 102 14.01 -1.37 -1.97
C PHE A 102 12.88 -2.20 -1.35
N PRO A 103 12.87 -3.54 -1.49
CA PRO A 103 11.85 -4.40 -0.90
C PRO A 103 11.93 -4.32 0.63
N GLN A 104 10.79 -4.14 1.28
CA GLN A 104 10.73 -4.00 2.73
C GLN A 104 11.00 -5.35 3.42
N PRO A 105 12.01 -5.47 4.30
CA PRO A 105 12.24 -6.70 5.05
C PRO A 105 11.23 -6.85 6.18
N TYR A 106 10.72 -8.07 6.35
CA TYR A 106 9.85 -8.47 7.44
C TYR A 106 10.45 -9.67 8.16
N ASP A 107 10.26 -9.77 9.47
CA ASP A 107 10.58 -10.97 10.24
C ASP A 107 9.33 -11.86 10.31
N LEU A 108 9.37 -13.00 9.60
CA LEU A 108 8.25 -13.94 9.53
C LEU A 108 8.41 -15.14 10.46
N THR A 109 9.44 -15.16 11.31
CA THR A 109 9.73 -16.30 12.22
C THR A 109 8.60 -16.60 13.21
N ARG A 110 7.75 -15.60 13.50
CA ARG A 110 6.58 -15.71 14.39
C ARG A 110 5.27 -15.97 13.64
N VAL A 111 5.30 -16.09 12.33
CA VAL A 111 4.11 -16.29 11.49
C VAL A 111 4.06 -17.75 11.04
N PRO A 112 2.92 -18.45 11.16
CA PRO A 112 2.76 -19.79 10.60
C PRO A 112 3.03 -19.79 9.09
N GLU A 113 3.68 -20.85 8.58
CA GLU A 113 4.06 -20.95 7.16
C GLU A 113 2.86 -20.77 6.21
N ASP A 114 1.73 -21.45 6.50
CA ASP A 114 0.51 -21.36 5.70
C ASP A 114 -0.08 -19.94 5.70
N ASP A 115 0.01 -19.24 6.83
CA ASP A 115 -0.43 -17.85 6.94
C ASP A 115 0.50 -16.94 6.13
N ALA A 116 1.82 -17.12 6.23
CA ALA A 116 2.79 -16.34 5.47
C ALA A 116 2.57 -16.46 3.95
N ILE A 117 2.31 -17.68 3.46
CA ILE A 117 1.98 -17.94 2.05
C ILE A 117 0.66 -17.25 1.68
N THR A 118 -0.38 -17.43 2.48
CA THR A 118 -1.71 -16.86 2.20
C THR A 118 -1.66 -15.33 2.18
N THR A 119 -0.93 -14.72 3.13
CA THR A 119 -0.72 -13.27 3.18
C THR A 119 0.02 -12.77 1.95
N ALA A 120 1.10 -13.43 1.52
CA ALA A 120 1.84 -13.05 0.32
C ALA A 120 0.93 -12.97 -0.91
N ARG A 121 0.08 -13.98 -1.10
CA ARG A 121 -0.88 -14.03 -2.21
C ARG A 121 -1.95 -12.94 -2.10
N ARG A 122 -2.50 -12.73 -0.90
CA ARG A 122 -3.50 -11.68 -0.66
C ARG A 122 -2.90 -10.28 -0.83
N LEU A 123 -1.62 -10.05 -0.53
CA LEU A 123 -0.93 -8.78 -0.80
C LEU A 123 -0.87 -8.49 -2.31
N CYS A 124 -0.51 -9.48 -3.13
CA CYS A 124 -0.54 -9.33 -4.59
C CYS A 124 -1.99 -9.13 -5.10
N ALA A 125 -2.96 -9.87 -4.55
CA ALA A 125 -4.38 -9.72 -4.91
C ALA A 125 -4.95 -8.33 -4.58
N LEU A 126 -4.48 -7.70 -3.51
CA LEU A 126 -4.87 -6.36 -3.08
C LEU A 126 -4.04 -5.25 -3.72
N THR A 127 -3.15 -5.59 -4.65
CA THR A 127 -2.24 -4.63 -5.29
C THR A 127 -1.51 -3.77 -4.25
N ALA A 128 -0.96 -4.42 -3.22
CA ALA A 128 -0.08 -3.77 -2.25
C ALA A 128 1.08 -3.06 -2.96
N ALA A 129 1.63 -2.01 -2.34
CA ALA A 129 2.83 -1.34 -2.86
C ALA A 129 3.90 -2.39 -3.22
N PRO A 130 4.59 -2.25 -4.37
CA PRO A 130 5.54 -3.26 -4.81
C PRO A 130 6.61 -3.57 -3.77
N SER A 131 7.08 -2.55 -3.02
CA SER A 131 8.02 -2.68 -1.90
C SER A 131 7.52 -3.61 -0.79
N VAL A 132 6.22 -3.57 -0.48
CA VAL A 132 5.57 -4.37 0.58
C VAL A 132 5.34 -5.81 0.11
N SER A 133 4.71 -6.00 -1.06
CA SER A 133 4.38 -7.35 -1.57
C SER A 133 5.62 -8.14 -1.98
N LEU A 134 6.59 -7.50 -2.64
CA LEU A 134 7.87 -8.11 -2.99
C LEU A 134 8.70 -8.39 -1.73
N GLY A 135 8.74 -7.43 -0.80
CA GLY A 135 9.43 -7.56 0.47
C GLY A 135 8.94 -8.75 1.31
N TRP A 136 7.61 -8.95 1.38
CA TRP A 136 7.01 -10.11 2.03
C TRP A 136 7.39 -11.42 1.34
N THR A 137 7.31 -11.46 0.01
CA THR A 137 7.64 -12.66 -0.79
C THR A 137 9.09 -13.08 -0.59
N LEU A 138 10.03 -12.12 -0.56
CA LEU A 138 11.45 -12.40 -0.32
C LEU A 138 11.74 -12.75 1.14
N SER A 139 11.06 -12.11 2.10
CA SER A 139 11.16 -12.46 3.52
C SER A 139 10.71 -13.90 3.78
N MET A 140 9.65 -14.35 3.11
CA MET A 140 9.17 -15.73 3.16
C MET A 140 10.24 -16.72 2.66
N ALA A 141 10.86 -16.44 1.51
CA ALA A 141 11.93 -17.28 0.98
C ALA A 141 13.19 -17.30 1.86
N ARG A 142 13.47 -16.19 2.59
CA ARG A 142 14.59 -16.09 3.53
C ARG A 142 14.34 -16.85 4.83
N ASP A 143 13.15 -16.71 5.41
CA ASP A 143 12.84 -17.20 6.77
C ASP A 143 12.37 -18.68 6.77
N PHE A 144 11.93 -19.21 5.62
CA PHE A 144 11.55 -20.63 5.46
C PHE A 144 12.34 -21.31 4.30
N PRO A 145 13.69 -21.38 4.37
CA PRO A 145 14.52 -21.85 3.25
C PRO A 145 14.35 -23.34 2.92
N ASP A 146 13.98 -24.14 3.93
CA ASP A 146 13.83 -25.59 3.82
C ASP A 146 12.46 -26.03 3.29
N SER A 147 11.47 -25.13 3.26
CA SER A 147 10.13 -25.47 2.76
C SER A 147 10.09 -25.42 1.22
N THR A 148 9.79 -26.57 0.62
CA THR A 148 9.54 -26.67 -0.81
C THR A 148 8.28 -25.93 -1.24
N GLU A 149 7.25 -25.89 -0.39
CA GLU A 149 6.00 -25.18 -0.73
C GLU A 149 6.24 -23.67 -0.74
N VAL A 150 6.90 -23.12 0.28
CA VAL A 150 7.32 -21.72 0.30
C VAL A 150 8.14 -21.37 -0.93
N ARG A 151 9.12 -22.21 -1.29
CA ARG A 151 9.96 -21.97 -2.47
C ARG A 151 9.13 -21.89 -3.76
N ASN A 152 8.21 -22.84 -3.96
CA ASN A 152 7.32 -22.84 -5.13
C ASN A 152 6.44 -21.59 -5.18
N ARG A 153 5.88 -21.19 -4.04
CA ARG A 153 5.01 -20.01 -3.92
C ARG A 153 5.78 -18.70 -4.09
N ALA A 154 6.98 -18.61 -3.53
CA ALA A 154 7.86 -17.46 -3.74
C ALA A 154 8.19 -17.29 -5.23
N ILE A 155 8.52 -18.37 -5.94
CA ILE A 155 8.78 -18.34 -7.38
C ILE A 155 7.51 -17.92 -8.17
N GLU A 156 6.34 -18.46 -7.83
CA GLU A 156 5.06 -18.08 -8.44
C GLU A 156 4.79 -16.57 -8.28
N LEU A 157 4.96 -16.03 -7.08
CA LEU A 157 4.71 -14.63 -6.77
C LEU A 157 5.77 -13.69 -7.37
N LEU A 158 7.04 -14.10 -7.39
CA LEU A 158 8.11 -13.35 -8.08
C LEU A 158 7.83 -13.28 -9.59
N ASN A 159 7.33 -14.36 -10.20
CA ASN A 159 6.90 -14.33 -11.60
C ASN A 159 5.72 -13.39 -11.81
N TYR A 160 4.74 -13.38 -10.90
CA TYR A 160 3.66 -12.41 -10.93
C TYR A 160 4.19 -10.97 -10.91
N HIS A 161 5.15 -10.66 -10.03
CA HIS A 161 5.81 -9.35 -9.96
C HIS A 161 6.52 -8.99 -11.28
N VAL A 162 7.31 -9.90 -11.84
CA VAL A 162 8.00 -9.67 -13.13
C VAL A 162 7.01 -9.44 -14.27
N GLU A 163 5.89 -10.16 -14.29
CA GLU A 163 4.90 -10.06 -15.37
C GLU A 163 3.96 -8.85 -15.23
N GLN A 164 3.69 -8.40 -14.00
CA GLN A 164 2.69 -7.37 -13.73
C GLN A 164 3.27 -6.02 -13.35
N LEU A 165 4.42 -6.01 -12.68
CA LEU A 165 5.03 -4.84 -12.07
C LEU A 165 6.51 -4.78 -12.47
N LEU A 166 6.79 -4.91 -13.77
CA LEU A 166 8.13 -5.13 -14.29
C LEU A 166 9.09 -4.02 -13.90
N VAL A 167 8.67 -2.76 -14.06
CA VAL A 167 9.53 -1.59 -13.83
C VAL A 167 9.93 -1.52 -12.35
N SER A 168 8.93 -1.57 -11.46
CA SER A 168 9.14 -1.54 -10.01
C SER A 168 9.96 -2.74 -9.54
N THR A 169 9.74 -3.92 -10.13
CA THR A 169 10.48 -5.14 -9.77
C THR A 169 11.97 -5.01 -10.11
N VAL A 170 12.31 -4.47 -11.29
CA VAL A 170 13.72 -4.22 -11.66
C VAL A 170 14.35 -3.20 -10.72
N GLU A 171 13.68 -2.07 -10.47
CA GLU A 171 14.20 -1.00 -9.63
C GLU A 171 14.44 -1.47 -8.19
N LEU A 172 13.45 -2.13 -7.57
CA LEU A 172 13.54 -2.60 -6.19
C LEU A 172 14.58 -3.72 -6.03
N LEU A 173 14.60 -4.72 -6.93
CA LEU A 173 15.56 -5.83 -6.81
C LEU A 173 17.00 -5.42 -7.13
N ALA A 174 17.20 -4.36 -7.91
CA ALA A 174 18.53 -3.85 -8.24
C ALA A 174 19.11 -2.89 -7.18
N ALA A 175 18.33 -2.48 -6.18
CA ALA A 175 18.76 -1.55 -5.15
C ALA A 175 19.89 -2.14 -4.28
N GLU A 176 20.99 -1.40 -4.13
CA GLU A 176 22.18 -1.83 -3.38
C GLU A 176 21.93 -1.91 -1.87
N GLU A 177 20.92 -1.18 -1.38
CA GLU A 177 20.50 -1.15 0.01
C GLU A 177 19.60 -2.35 0.40
N SER A 178 19.25 -3.21 -0.56
CA SER A 178 18.36 -4.34 -0.34
C SER A 178 19.00 -5.43 0.52
N SER A 179 18.30 -5.87 1.57
CA SER A 179 18.72 -7.02 2.40
C SER A 179 18.59 -8.37 1.68
N PHE A 180 18.13 -8.39 0.43
CA PHE A 180 17.83 -9.59 -0.35
C PHE A 180 18.77 -9.78 -1.55
N LEU A 181 19.88 -9.04 -1.62
CA LEU A 181 20.83 -9.13 -2.74
C LEU A 181 21.44 -10.53 -2.91
N ASP A 182 21.78 -11.18 -1.80
CA ASP A 182 22.44 -12.49 -1.79
C ASP A 182 21.46 -13.67 -1.85
N LEU A 183 20.15 -13.40 -1.94
CA LEU A 183 19.15 -14.45 -1.96
C LEU A 183 18.99 -14.99 -3.39
N ASP A 184 19.24 -16.30 -3.60
CA ASP A 184 19.20 -16.94 -4.92
C ASP A 184 17.93 -16.62 -5.73
N VAL A 185 16.75 -16.68 -5.09
CA VAL A 185 15.47 -16.38 -5.75
C VAL A 185 15.34 -14.91 -6.16
N SER A 186 15.97 -14.00 -5.43
CA SER A 186 16.02 -12.56 -5.76
C SER A 186 16.90 -12.32 -6.98
N THR A 187 18.11 -12.91 -7.00
CA THR A 187 19.04 -12.80 -8.13
C THR A 187 18.44 -13.35 -9.41
N GLU A 188 17.78 -14.51 -9.33
CA GLU A 188 17.14 -15.14 -10.49
C GLU A 188 15.93 -14.33 -11.00
N ALA A 189 15.11 -13.80 -10.10
CA ALA A 189 14.00 -12.92 -10.46
C ALA A 189 14.49 -11.63 -11.14
N LEU A 190 15.54 -10.99 -10.61
CA LEU A 190 16.14 -9.80 -11.20
C LEU A 190 16.70 -10.08 -12.61
N ARG A 191 17.37 -11.22 -12.78
CA ARG A 191 17.88 -11.66 -14.09
C ARG A 191 16.73 -11.79 -15.08
N LYS A 192 15.67 -12.52 -14.71
CA LYS A 192 14.47 -12.70 -15.54
C LYS A 192 13.80 -11.36 -15.87
N ALA A 193 13.67 -10.46 -14.90
CA ALA A 193 13.08 -9.14 -15.09
C ALA A 193 13.88 -8.30 -16.10
N ARG A 194 15.22 -8.26 -15.97
CA ARG A 194 16.10 -7.55 -16.91
C ARG A 194 16.03 -8.13 -18.31
N ASP A 195 15.96 -9.46 -18.45
CA ASP A 195 15.82 -10.09 -19.76
C ASP A 195 14.48 -9.73 -20.41
N MET A 196 13.38 -9.72 -19.65
CA MET A 196 12.07 -9.26 -20.13
C MET A 196 12.11 -7.79 -20.55
N GLN A 197 12.70 -6.92 -19.73
CA GLN A 197 12.81 -5.50 -20.04
C GLN A 197 13.62 -5.25 -21.32
N ARG A 198 14.75 -5.94 -21.49
CA ARG A 198 15.55 -5.87 -22.73
C ARG A 198 14.74 -6.28 -23.95
N VAL A 199 13.99 -7.38 -23.86
CA VAL A 199 13.14 -7.84 -24.97
C VAL A 199 12.11 -6.77 -25.34
N LEU A 200 11.51 -6.09 -24.36
CA LEU A 200 10.57 -5.00 -24.59
C LEU A 200 11.23 -3.77 -25.20
N ASP A 201 12.43 -3.41 -24.75
CA ASP A 201 13.19 -2.28 -25.27
C ASP A 201 13.66 -2.51 -26.72
N ASP A 202 13.90 -3.77 -27.10
CA ASP A 202 14.31 -4.18 -28.44
C ASP A 202 13.12 -4.30 -29.43
N LEU A 203 11.86 -4.14 -28.97
CA LEU A 203 10.70 -4.21 -29.87
C LEU A 203 10.71 -3.06 -30.89
N PRO A 204 10.38 -3.33 -32.17
CA PRO A 204 10.32 -2.29 -33.19
C PRO A 204 9.21 -1.29 -32.86
N ARG A 205 9.55 0.01 -32.94
CA ARG A 205 8.57 1.09 -32.79
C ARG A 205 7.70 1.19 -34.04
N LEU A 206 6.46 0.71 -33.92
CA LEU A 206 5.45 0.78 -34.99
C LEU A 206 4.78 2.17 -34.98
N ARG A 207 4.97 2.93 -36.05
CA ARG A 207 4.39 4.29 -36.19
C ARG A 207 2.87 4.27 -36.25
N GLU A 208 2.29 3.13 -36.66
CA GLU A 208 0.85 2.90 -36.74
C GLU A 208 0.17 2.86 -35.37
N LEU A 209 0.94 2.52 -34.32
CA LEU A 209 0.46 2.49 -32.94
C LEU A 209 0.74 3.80 -32.19
N GLU A 210 1.48 4.73 -32.80
CA GLU A 210 1.66 6.05 -32.22
C GLU A 210 0.36 6.85 -32.29
N MET A 211 0.03 7.55 -31.20
CA MET A 211 -1.09 8.48 -31.21
C MET A 211 -0.91 9.51 -32.32
N THR A 212 -1.91 9.67 -33.18
CA THR A 212 -1.94 10.75 -34.18
C THR A 212 -2.00 12.12 -33.49
N ALA A 213 -1.69 13.20 -34.22
CA ALA A 213 -1.73 14.55 -33.66
C ALA A 213 -3.10 14.89 -33.04
N ASP A 214 -4.20 14.49 -33.70
CA ASP A 214 -5.56 14.70 -33.21
C ASP A 214 -5.84 13.89 -31.94
N MET A 215 -5.40 12.63 -31.89
CA MET A 215 -5.53 11.79 -30.69
C MET A 215 -4.74 12.36 -29.51
N ARG A 216 -3.54 12.92 -29.76
CA ARG A 216 -2.74 13.59 -28.71
C ARG A 216 -3.45 14.81 -28.16
N LEU A 217 -4.06 15.62 -29.03
CA LEU A 217 -4.85 16.78 -28.60
C LEU A 217 -6.05 16.34 -27.76
N LEU A 218 -6.82 15.35 -28.22
CA LEU A 218 -7.95 14.80 -27.49
C LEU A 218 -7.54 14.24 -26.13
N HIS A 219 -6.50 13.40 -26.09
CA HIS A 219 -5.95 12.85 -24.85
C HIS A 219 -5.49 13.94 -23.89
N SER A 220 -4.79 14.97 -24.38
CA SER A 220 -4.37 16.10 -23.54
C SER A 220 -5.56 16.85 -22.94
N SER A 221 -6.64 17.02 -23.70
CA SER A 221 -7.88 17.64 -23.24
C SER A 221 -8.57 16.78 -22.16
N LEU A 222 -8.68 15.48 -22.39
CA LEU A 222 -9.22 14.51 -21.44
C LEU A 222 -8.39 14.47 -20.15
N LYS A 223 -7.06 14.45 -20.25
CA LYS A 223 -6.18 14.51 -19.08
C LYS A 223 -6.37 15.79 -18.29
N ARG A 224 -6.52 16.94 -18.96
CA ARG A 224 -6.83 18.21 -18.27
C ARG A 224 -8.21 18.22 -17.63
N SER A 225 -9.22 17.57 -18.20
CA SER A 225 -10.54 17.47 -17.54
C SER A 225 -10.47 16.54 -16.33
N GLU A 226 -9.79 15.40 -16.46
CA GLU A 226 -9.55 14.45 -15.37
C GLU A 226 -8.82 15.12 -14.20
N HIS A 227 -7.73 15.84 -14.46
CA HIS A 227 -7.00 16.57 -13.41
C HIS A 227 -7.89 17.60 -12.71
N ARG A 228 -8.70 18.37 -13.45
CA ARG A 228 -9.64 19.33 -12.86
C ARG A 228 -10.67 18.64 -11.97
N GLU A 229 -11.16 17.47 -12.37
CA GLU A 229 -12.12 16.71 -11.56
C GLU A 229 -11.48 16.11 -10.31
N ILE A 230 -10.26 15.56 -10.41
CA ILE A 230 -9.49 15.07 -9.27
C ILE A 230 -9.25 16.20 -8.27
N HIS A 231 -8.78 17.36 -8.73
CA HIS A 231 -8.58 18.52 -7.85
C HIS A 231 -9.88 18.97 -7.20
N ARG A 232 -10.98 19.07 -7.96
CA ARG A 232 -12.30 19.43 -7.41
C ARG A 232 -12.73 18.45 -6.32
N ARG A 233 -12.62 17.13 -6.55
CA ARG A 233 -12.98 16.10 -5.55
C ARG A 233 -12.05 16.12 -4.33
N ALA A 234 -10.76 16.37 -4.54
CA ALA A 234 -9.79 16.53 -3.45
C ALA A 234 -10.11 17.77 -2.60
N GLU A 235 -10.46 18.90 -3.21
CA GLU A 235 -10.93 20.10 -2.53
C GLU A 235 -12.25 19.84 -1.77
N GLU A 236 -13.19 19.12 -2.39
CA GLU A 236 -14.48 18.78 -1.78
C GLU A 236 -14.33 17.88 -0.54
N SER A 237 -13.37 16.96 -0.55
CA SER A 237 -13.08 16.00 0.52
C SER A 237 -12.05 16.49 1.54
N SER A 238 -11.38 17.62 1.28
CA SER A 238 -10.34 18.16 2.16
C SER A 238 -10.92 18.71 3.46
N ALA A 239 -10.35 18.30 4.60
CA ALA A 239 -10.66 18.85 5.92
C ALA A 239 -10.39 20.37 6.02
N PHE A 240 -9.58 20.92 5.12
CA PHE A 240 -9.27 22.36 5.07
C PHE A 240 -10.39 23.21 4.46
N ARG A 241 -11.37 22.60 3.76
CA ARG A 241 -12.47 23.33 3.11
C ARG A 241 -13.32 24.15 4.10
N GLY A 242 -13.40 23.72 5.35
CA GLY A 242 -14.12 24.43 6.42
C GLY A 242 -13.25 25.38 7.26
N LEU A 243 -11.92 25.26 7.18
CA LEU A 243 -10.97 26.02 8.01
C LEU A 243 -10.37 27.23 7.27
N LEU A 244 -10.32 27.19 5.94
CA LEU A 244 -9.75 28.25 5.12
C LEU A 244 -10.84 28.85 4.21
N HIS A 245 -11.16 30.12 4.44
CA HIS A 245 -12.00 30.89 3.52
C HIS A 245 -11.16 31.31 2.30
N GLU A 246 -11.39 30.62 1.17
CA GLU A 246 -10.81 30.88 -0.15
C GLU A 246 -9.27 30.84 -0.22
N VAL A 247 -8.72 29.65 -0.48
CA VAL A 247 -7.33 29.52 -0.98
C VAL A 247 -7.32 29.98 -2.44
N ARG A 248 -6.89 31.22 -2.70
CA ARG A 248 -6.69 31.73 -4.07
C ARG A 248 -5.25 31.52 -4.51
N LEU A 249 -5.03 30.65 -5.49
CA LEU A 249 -3.74 30.50 -6.18
C LEU A 249 -3.47 31.74 -7.05
N LYS A 250 -2.95 32.82 -6.46
CA LYS A 250 -2.69 34.08 -7.18
C LYS A 250 -1.46 34.02 -8.10
N TYR A 251 -0.53 33.08 -7.90
CA TYR A 251 0.69 33.00 -8.70
C TYR A 251 1.03 31.55 -9.05
N ALA A 252 1.26 31.29 -10.34
CA ALA A 252 1.51 29.95 -10.90
C ALA A 252 2.71 29.19 -10.30
N THR A 253 3.49 29.83 -9.42
CA THR A 253 4.67 29.27 -8.78
C THR A 253 4.61 29.24 -7.25
N ARG A 254 3.63 29.91 -6.61
CA ARG A 254 3.49 29.94 -5.14
C ARG A 254 2.02 30.05 -4.73
N PRO A 255 1.46 29.08 -3.97
CA PRO A 255 0.18 29.25 -3.33
C PRO A 255 0.31 30.33 -2.25
N VAL A 256 -0.60 31.29 -2.29
CA VAL A 256 -0.77 32.31 -1.25
C VAL A 256 -2.10 32.03 -0.60
N ILE A 257 -2.11 31.83 0.71
CA ILE A 257 -3.35 31.72 1.48
C ILE A 257 -3.70 33.12 1.95
N GLU A 258 -4.90 33.59 1.60
CA GLU A 258 -5.49 34.79 2.17
C GLU A 258 -6.25 34.36 3.44
N VAL A 259 -5.72 34.70 4.61
CA VAL A 259 -6.41 34.49 5.88
C VAL A 259 -7.09 35.80 6.25
N ARG A 260 -8.43 35.78 6.33
CA ARG A 260 -9.21 36.96 6.68
C ARG A 260 -9.51 36.95 8.18
N ASN A 261 -8.83 37.82 8.92
CA ASN A 261 -9.02 38.01 10.36
C ASN A 261 -9.81 39.30 10.63
N GLU A 262 -10.22 39.52 11.89
CA GLU A 262 -10.94 40.74 12.31
C GLU A 262 -10.15 42.05 12.09
N PHE A 263 -8.82 41.94 11.91
CA PHE A 263 -7.90 43.07 11.73
C PHE A 263 -7.45 43.31 10.26
N GLY A 264 -7.94 42.51 9.31
CA GLY A 264 -7.58 42.64 7.89
C GLY A 264 -7.33 41.30 7.19
N THR A 265 -6.94 41.37 5.91
CA THR A 265 -6.52 40.20 5.13
C THR A 265 -5.01 40.05 5.22
N GLU A 266 -4.55 38.91 5.76
CA GLU A 266 -3.13 38.55 5.76
C GLU A 266 -2.85 37.54 4.63
N GLU A 267 -1.83 37.83 3.82
CA GLU A 267 -1.35 36.95 2.76
C GLU A 267 -0.16 36.12 3.29
N MET A 268 -0.32 34.81 3.39
CA MET A 268 0.76 33.88 3.77
C MET A 268 1.22 33.08 2.55
N ALA A 269 2.46 33.30 2.12
CA ALA A 269 3.09 32.51 1.06
C ALA A 269 3.62 31.19 1.63
N LEU A 270 3.11 30.06 1.15
CA LEU A 270 3.61 28.74 1.52
C LEU A 270 4.67 28.29 0.51
N PRO A 271 5.90 27.97 0.94
CA PRO A 271 6.87 27.33 0.05
C PRO A 271 6.36 25.92 -0.30
N MET A 272 6.14 25.64 -1.59
CA MET A 272 5.85 24.27 -2.03
C MET A 272 7.14 23.53 -2.37
N SER A 273 7.35 22.40 -1.70
CA SER A 273 8.17 21.31 -2.21
C SER A 273 7.32 20.44 -3.13
N SER A 274 7.67 20.37 -4.41
CA SER A 274 7.05 19.40 -5.32
C SER A 274 7.48 18.00 -4.93
N HIS A 275 6.52 17.18 -4.51
CA HIS A 275 6.71 15.74 -4.36
C HIS A 275 6.03 15.08 -5.54
N GLU A 276 6.81 14.46 -6.42
CA GLU A 276 6.29 13.63 -7.52
C GLU A 276 6.36 12.19 -7.05
N LEU A 277 5.23 11.49 -7.13
CA LEU A 277 5.13 10.09 -6.74
C LEU A 277 4.69 9.27 -7.95
N ARG A 278 5.44 8.23 -8.29
CA ARG A 278 5.17 7.34 -9.42
C ARG A 278 4.81 5.97 -8.89
N VAL A 279 3.64 5.48 -9.30
CA VAL A 279 3.18 4.12 -8.96
C VAL A 279 2.92 3.39 -10.25
N GLU A 280 3.56 2.23 -10.42
CA GLU A 280 3.25 1.31 -11.49
C GLU A 280 1.93 0.60 -11.19
N LEU A 281 1.03 0.59 -12.16
CA LEU A 281 -0.18 -0.24 -12.10
C LEU A 281 0.12 -1.61 -12.69
N PRO A 282 -0.47 -2.70 -12.16
CA PRO A 282 -0.30 -4.02 -12.75
C PRO A 282 -0.66 -4.02 -14.24
N LEU A 283 0.17 -4.64 -15.07
CA LEU A 283 0.00 -4.66 -16.53
C LEU A 283 -1.41 -5.07 -16.96
N SER A 284 -2.00 -6.08 -16.31
CA SER A 284 -3.36 -6.52 -16.63
C SER A 284 -4.40 -5.42 -16.43
N GLU A 285 -4.25 -4.54 -15.44
CA GLU A 285 -5.19 -3.43 -15.23
C GLU A 285 -5.12 -2.39 -16.35
N LEU A 286 -3.98 -2.29 -17.04
CA LEU A 286 -3.81 -1.40 -18.19
C LEU A 286 -4.32 -2.01 -19.49
N THR A 287 -4.12 -3.31 -19.70
CA THR A 287 -4.40 -3.97 -20.99
C THR A 287 -5.74 -4.70 -21.03
N ASP A 288 -6.10 -5.42 -19.96
CA ASP A 288 -7.33 -6.21 -19.85
C ASP A 288 -7.79 -6.29 -18.37
N PRO A 289 -8.61 -5.33 -17.92
CA PRO A 289 -9.09 -5.27 -16.54
C PRO A 289 -9.90 -6.50 -16.11
N VAL A 290 -10.54 -7.22 -17.04
CA VAL A 290 -11.30 -8.43 -16.74
C VAL A 290 -10.33 -9.56 -16.39
N LEU A 291 -9.29 -9.73 -17.18
CA LEU A 291 -8.21 -10.67 -16.87
C LEU A 291 -7.51 -10.32 -15.55
N GLY A 292 -7.28 -9.03 -15.29
CA GLY A 292 -6.74 -8.55 -14.02
C GLY A 292 -7.59 -8.96 -12.82
N LEU A 293 -8.91 -8.77 -12.91
CA LEU A 293 -9.85 -9.22 -11.88
C LEU A 293 -9.82 -10.75 -11.68
N VAL A 294 -9.75 -11.54 -12.76
CA VAL A 294 -9.64 -13.01 -12.65
C VAL A 294 -8.36 -13.42 -11.93
N ARG A 295 -7.22 -12.82 -12.28
CA ARG A 295 -5.92 -13.11 -11.64
C ARG A 295 -5.93 -12.76 -10.15
N ARG A 296 -6.43 -11.59 -9.77
CA ARG A 296 -6.57 -11.21 -8.34
C ARG A 296 -7.47 -12.17 -7.58
N ASN A 297 -8.59 -12.58 -8.19
CA ASN A 297 -9.50 -13.54 -7.56
C ASN A 297 -8.84 -14.92 -7.35
N GLN A 298 -7.97 -15.36 -8.27
CA GLN A 298 -7.21 -16.60 -8.10
C GLN A 298 -6.22 -16.49 -6.94
N LEU A 299 -5.48 -15.38 -6.84
CA LEU A 299 -4.58 -15.11 -5.72
C LEU A 299 -5.31 -14.99 -4.38
N TRP A 300 -6.57 -14.52 -4.37
CA TRP A 300 -7.38 -14.40 -3.16
C TRP A 300 -7.98 -15.73 -2.68
N ARG A 301 -8.52 -16.53 -3.61
CA ARG A 301 -9.31 -17.75 -3.30
C ARG A 301 -8.48 -18.96 -2.90
N SER A 302 -7.20 -18.93 -3.20
CA SER A 302 -6.31 -20.07 -3.08
C SER A 302 -5.82 -20.26 -1.64
N THR A 303 -6.76 -20.50 -0.72
CA THR A 303 -6.57 -21.45 0.37
C THR A 303 -6.57 -22.84 -0.30
N SER A 304 -5.59 -23.70 -0.02
CA SER A 304 -5.51 -25.04 -0.62
C SER A 304 -6.79 -25.87 -0.41
N PRO A 305 -7.07 -26.87 -1.28
CA PRO A 305 -8.21 -27.78 -1.16
C PRO A 305 -8.21 -28.59 0.14
#